data_AF-A0A0Q4C790-F1
#
_entry.id   AF-A0A0Q4C790-F1
#
_cell.length_a   1.000
_cell.length_b   1.000
_cell.length_c   1.000
_cell.angle_alpha   90.00
_cell.angle_beta   90.00
_cell.angle_gamma   90.00
#
_symmetry.space_group_name_H-M   'P 1'
#
loop_
_entity.id
_entity.type
_entity.pdbx_description
1 polymer ?
#
loop_
_entity_poly.entity_id
_entity_poly.type
_entity_poly.pdbx_seq_one_letter_code
_entity_poly.pdbx_strand_id
1 'polypeptide(L)'
;MTLKFKSLCTILLMISGFSLHAQTLDSDGDGIPNSIDLDDDNDGIPDCVERGLNAEISDIFKLDGSAVQINNEEIRITAATNYQSGQAWTYGKVNFARSFVLTYDAYLGTDDNGADGLATVFQNSPDGVDAAGGAGQGIGAQGIANGIVLEIDTYDNGPVLGDISNDHGQIWTSADQVNGMLTTAVDLGNLEDGAWHTVVVTWDFPSKTLSYTVSGVLAGSYTFPDATPITSYFGGASKVYFGYTASTGGAVNEQSIRFTNVCSQLPVDLDTDDDGVVDRLDTDSDKDGCPDALEGSAGVRYNHVHPLTLAATDPNYAYRGQIKVTFDGSSPGTPSQVISTSANANGIPQLVNGAGNNYNAVSNPNNAAGVMSSPAMTVGQDIGTSKLIAQGDPECNRCFRPANTIGTAAPTTFGITSLGRAGINSGNWPMKMNGAYAALDAKTKGLVINRLTTAQISAIAVPVAGMMVFDTTLNCLKLYDGSSWNCYTNQTCDDFNQ
;
A
#
# COMPACT_ATOMS: atom_id res chain seq x y z
N MET A 1 -11.60 52.68 -44.91
CA MET A 1 -12.15 51.35 -45.22
C MET A 1 -11.73 50.43 -44.10
N THR A 2 -12.69 49.96 -43.33
CA THR A 2 -12.52 49.31 -42.02
C THR A 2 -11.93 47.90 -42.19
N LEU A 3 -10.83 47.57 -41.52
CA LEU A 3 -10.42 46.17 -41.31
C LEU A 3 -10.16 45.91 -39.83
N LYS A 4 -10.73 44.78 -39.38
CA LYS A 4 -10.96 44.36 -38.00
C LYS A 4 -9.69 43.82 -37.33
N PHE A 5 -9.54 44.12 -36.04
CA PHE A 5 -8.61 43.45 -35.12
C PHE A 5 -9.00 41.97 -34.92
N LYS A 6 -8.03 41.06 -35.06
CA LYS A 6 -7.98 39.81 -34.28
C LYS A 6 -6.59 39.73 -33.64
N SER A 7 -6.60 39.70 -32.32
CA SER A 7 -5.43 39.59 -31.45
C SER A 7 -4.81 38.20 -31.59
N LEU A 8 -3.56 38.14 -32.06
CA LEU A 8 -2.62 37.07 -31.73
C LEU A 8 -1.41 37.77 -31.10
N CYS A 9 -1.29 37.68 -29.79
CA CYS A 9 -0.14 38.16 -29.05
C CYS A 9 0.93 37.07 -29.08
N THR A 10 1.83 37.14 -30.06
CA THR A 10 3.09 36.39 -30.04
C THR A 10 4.04 37.12 -29.10
N ILE A 11 4.11 36.70 -27.83
CA ILE A 11 5.23 37.06 -26.95
C ILE A 11 6.34 36.05 -27.23
N LEU A 12 7.34 36.53 -27.97
CA LEU A 12 8.66 35.94 -28.07
C LEU A 12 9.41 36.30 -26.78
N LEU A 13 9.60 35.34 -25.88
CA LEU A 13 10.62 35.43 -24.83
C LEU A 13 11.65 34.34 -25.09
N MET A 14 12.80 34.73 -25.64
CA MET A 14 13.99 33.90 -25.61
C MET A 14 14.67 34.09 -24.25
N ILE A 15 14.53 33.11 -23.36
CA ILE A 15 15.44 32.90 -22.23
C ILE A 15 15.79 31.41 -22.23
N SER A 16 17.09 31.15 -22.30
CA SER A 16 17.83 29.89 -22.09
C SER A 16 17.04 28.60 -21.78
N GLY A 17 17.20 27.61 -22.66
CA GLY A 17 17.59 26.25 -22.25
C GLY A 17 16.68 25.42 -21.35
N PHE A 18 15.37 25.68 -21.26
CA PHE A 18 14.45 24.74 -20.65
C PHE A 18 13.90 23.77 -21.71
N SER A 19 14.52 22.59 -21.79
CA SER A 19 13.80 21.40 -22.25
C SER A 19 12.62 21.25 -21.30
N LEU A 20 11.37 21.34 -21.80
CA LEU A 20 10.24 20.73 -21.12
C LEU A 20 10.51 19.21 -21.12
N HIS A 21 11.32 18.75 -20.17
CA HIS A 21 11.06 17.44 -19.62
C HIS A 21 9.69 17.58 -19.00
N ALA A 22 8.71 16.82 -19.48
CA ALA A 22 7.55 16.53 -18.65
C ALA A 22 8.13 16.11 -17.30
N GLN A 23 7.93 16.93 -16.27
CA GLN A 23 8.36 16.55 -14.94
C GLN A 23 7.54 15.29 -14.66
N THR A 24 8.22 14.16 -14.68
CA THR A 24 7.65 12.89 -14.28
C THR A 24 7.11 13.07 -12.87
N LEU A 25 5.92 12.56 -12.60
CA LEU A 25 5.30 12.66 -11.27
C LEU A 25 6.31 12.18 -10.22
N ASP A 26 6.41 12.94 -9.14
CA ASP A 26 7.31 12.78 -7.99
C ASP A 26 6.42 13.19 -6.80
N SER A 27 5.77 12.19 -6.21
CA SER A 27 4.66 12.37 -5.27
C SER A 27 5.12 12.91 -3.92
N ASP A 28 6.27 12.46 -3.44
CA ASP A 28 6.86 12.82 -2.16
C ASP A 28 7.86 14.00 -2.25
N GLY A 29 8.33 14.34 -3.45
CA GLY A 29 9.25 15.45 -3.69
C GLY A 29 10.70 15.15 -3.31
N ASP A 30 11.09 13.88 -3.29
CA ASP A 30 12.45 13.44 -2.96
C ASP A 30 13.43 13.57 -4.14
N GLY A 31 12.87 13.77 -5.35
CA GLY A 31 13.61 13.93 -6.60
C GLY A 31 13.73 12.66 -7.45
N ILE A 32 13.17 11.54 -6.99
CA ILE A 32 13.03 10.28 -7.73
C ILE A 32 11.61 10.23 -8.32
N PRO A 33 11.46 10.04 -9.64
CA PRO A 33 10.14 9.92 -10.22
C PRO A 33 9.43 8.63 -9.83
N ASN A 34 8.11 8.69 -9.60
CA ASN A 34 7.26 7.53 -9.28
C ASN A 34 7.38 6.34 -10.26
N SER A 35 7.89 6.56 -11.48
CA SER A 35 8.11 5.46 -12.43
C SER A 35 9.31 4.56 -12.09
N ILE A 36 10.19 5.01 -11.20
CA ILE A 36 11.36 4.27 -10.70
C ILE A 36 11.48 4.32 -9.18
N ASP A 37 10.62 5.09 -8.52
CA ASP A 37 10.45 5.09 -7.07
C ASP A 37 9.79 3.77 -6.62
N LEU A 38 10.16 3.29 -5.43
CA LEU A 38 9.63 2.09 -4.81
C LEU A 38 8.77 2.41 -3.57
N ASP A 39 8.67 3.68 -3.16
CA ASP A 39 7.92 4.21 -2.01
C ASP A 39 7.54 5.66 -2.35
N ASP A 40 6.41 5.80 -3.06
CA ASP A 40 5.98 7.05 -3.69
C ASP A 40 5.58 8.15 -2.67
N ASP A 41 5.40 7.83 -1.38
CA ASP A 41 5.09 8.81 -0.34
C ASP A 41 6.17 8.99 0.74
N ASN A 42 7.22 8.16 0.71
CA ASN A 42 8.40 8.23 1.57
C ASN A 42 8.09 7.99 3.07
N ASP A 43 7.08 7.19 3.37
CA ASP A 43 6.79 6.74 4.72
C ASP A 43 7.66 5.54 5.15
N GLY A 44 8.35 4.90 4.20
CA GLY A 44 9.26 3.78 4.44
C GLY A 44 8.71 2.41 4.11
N ILE A 45 7.41 2.26 3.88
CA ILE A 45 6.77 1.03 3.41
C ILE A 45 6.82 1.04 1.87
N PRO A 46 7.38 0.02 1.20
CA PRO A 46 7.43 0.03 -0.26
C PRO A 46 6.03 -0.09 -0.88
N ASP A 47 5.79 0.62 -1.99
CA ASP A 47 4.59 0.56 -2.84
C ASP A 47 4.10 -0.88 -3.05
N CYS A 48 5.04 -1.80 -3.25
CA CYS A 48 4.73 -3.21 -3.48
C CYS A 48 4.00 -3.87 -2.32
N VAL A 49 4.46 -3.56 -1.10
CA VAL A 49 3.91 -4.07 0.15
C VAL A 49 2.54 -3.45 0.40
N GLU A 50 2.42 -2.15 0.16
CA GLU A 50 1.17 -1.41 0.35
C GLU A 50 0.12 -1.73 -0.71
N ARG A 51 0.52 -2.20 -1.87
CA ARG A 51 -0.43 -2.71 -2.88
C ARG A 51 -0.84 -4.16 -2.60
N GLY A 52 -0.28 -4.79 -1.56
CA GLY A 52 -0.50 -6.20 -1.22
C GLY A 52 0.15 -7.17 -2.22
N LEU A 53 1.16 -6.73 -2.97
CA LEU A 53 1.78 -7.47 -4.07
C LEU A 53 3.11 -8.14 -3.68
N ASN A 54 3.50 -8.09 -2.42
CA ASN A 54 4.65 -8.84 -1.87
C ASN A 54 4.24 -10.20 -1.26
N ALA A 55 2.97 -10.56 -1.38
CA ALA A 55 2.34 -11.72 -0.75
C ALA A 55 2.15 -12.89 -1.72
N GLU A 56 1.64 -14.02 -1.23
CA GLU A 56 1.32 -15.17 -2.08
C GLU A 56 0.19 -14.82 -3.05
N ILE A 57 0.11 -15.53 -4.18
CA ILE A 57 -0.97 -15.34 -5.16
C ILE A 57 -2.37 -15.44 -4.52
N SER A 58 -2.53 -16.30 -3.51
CA SER A 58 -3.78 -16.43 -2.76
C SER A 58 -4.17 -15.19 -1.94
N ASP A 59 -3.21 -14.31 -1.64
CA ASP A 59 -3.45 -13.05 -0.93
C ASP A 59 -3.78 -11.91 -1.90
N ILE A 60 -3.43 -12.07 -3.19
CA ILE A 60 -3.72 -11.12 -4.26
C ILE A 60 -5.04 -11.45 -4.95
N PHE A 61 -5.29 -12.75 -5.17
CA PHE A 61 -6.44 -13.25 -5.92
C PHE A 61 -7.31 -14.17 -5.07
N LYS A 62 -8.63 -13.92 -5.10
CA LYS A 62 -9.63 -14.94 -4.80
C LYS A 62 -9.73 -15.90 -5.98
N LEU A 63 -9.49 -17.19 -5.72
CA LEU A 63 -9.70 -18.27 -6.68
C LEU A 63 -11.08 -18.92 -6.46
N ASP A 64 -11.81 -19.17 -7.54
CA ASP A 64 -13.12 -19.82 -7.52
C ASP A 64 -13.30 -20.84 -8.66
N GLY A 65 -14.29 -21.71 -8.52
CA GLY A 65 -14.58 -22.77 -9.47
C GLY A 65 -13.44 -23.79 -9.58
N SER A 66 -12.94 -24.03 -10.79
CA SER A 66 -11.82 -24.93 -11.06
C SER A 66 -10.44 -24.30 -10.86
N ALA A 67 -10.37 -22.99 -10.58
CA ALA A 67 -9.09 -22.30 -10.46
C ALA A 67 -8.29 -22.75 -9.24
N VAL A 68 -7.00 -22.99 -9.43
CA VAL A 68 -6.08 -23.43 -8.38
C VAL A 68 -4.72 -22.76 -8.52
N GLN A 69 -4.12 -22.36 -7.40
CA GLN A 69 -2.73 -21.92 -7.36
C GLN A 69 -1.82 -23.14 -7.57
N ILE A 70 -0.92 -23.06 -8.54
CA ILE A 70 0.08 -24.11 -8.82
C ILE A 70 1.36 -23.81 -8.04
N ASN A 71 1.76 -22.55 -8.00
CA ASN A 71 2.91 -22.02 -7.26
C ASN A 71 2.74 -20.49 -7.08
N ASN A 72 3.78 -19.79 -6.60
CA ASN A 72 3.74 -18.36 -6.28
C ASN A 72 3.68 -17.45 -7.51
N GLU A 73 3.80 -18.01 -8.71
CA GLU A 73 3.80 -17.27 -9.98
C GLU A 73 2.63 -17.68 -10.86
N GLU A 74 2.01 -18.85 -10.64
CA GLU A 74 1.09 -19.49 -11.59
C GLU A 74 -0.26 -19.87 -10.97
N ILE A 75 -1.34 -19.48 -11.68
CA ILE A 75 -2.70 -19.91 -11.43
C ILE A 75 -3.16 -20.73 -12.64
N ARG A 76 -3.57 -21.96 -12.40
CA ARG A 76 -4.32 -22.72 -13.40
C ARG A 76 -5.80 -22.43 -13.23
N ILE A 77 -6.45 -21.91 -14.27
CA ILE A 77 -7.88 -21.57 -14.25
C ILE A 77 -8.73 -22.81 -14.57
N THR A 78 -8.31 -23.61 -15.56
CA THR A 78 -8.92 -24.89 -15.91
C THR A 78 -7.87 -25.95 -16.16
N ALA A 79 -8.14 -27.19 -15.75
CA ALA A 79 -7.40 -28.34 -16.24
C ALA A 79 -7.96 -28.79 -17.59
N ALA A 80 -7.16 -29.54 -18.38
CA ALA A 80 -7.61 -30.23 -19.59
C ALA A 80 -8.59 -31.38 -19.28
N THR A 81 -9.76 -31.03 -18.77
CA THR A 81 -10.86 -31.91 -18.37
C THR A 81 -12.15 -31.25 -18.82
N ASN A 82 -13.17 -32.03 -19.15
CA ASN A 82 -14.44 -31.47 -19.61
C ASN A 82 -15.16 -30.67 -18.52
N TYR A 83 -15.94 -29.68 -18.95
CA TYR A 83 -16.89 -28.92 -18.14
C TYR A 83 -16.26 -28.23 -16.92
N GLN A 84 -15.08 -27.64 -17.10
CA GLN A 84 -14.43 -26.79 -16.11
C GLN A 84 -14.86 -25.33 -16.27
N SER A 85 -14.85 -24.58 -15.18
CA SER A 85 -15.06 -23.14 -15.18
C SER A 85 -14.36 -22.59 -13.95
N GLY A 86 -13.38 -21.73 -14.17
CA GLY A 86 -12.55 -21.15 -13.11
C GLY A 86 -12.49 -19.64 -13.22
N GLN A 87 -12.34 -19.00 -12.06
CA GLN A 87 -12.18 -17.56 -11.95
C GLN A 87 -11.05 -17.23 -10.96
N ALA A 88 -10.30 -16.17 -11.25
CA ALA A 88 -9.32 -15.59 -10.35
C ALA A 88 -9.54 -14.06 -10.31
N TRP A 89 -10.00 -13.52 -9.19
CA TRP A 89 -10.32 -12.09 -9.03
C TRP A 89 -9.38 -11.40 -8.06
N THR A 90 -8.86 -10.23 -8.40
CA THR A 90 -8.06 -9.44 -7.46
C THR A 90 -8.90 -8.99 -6.25
N TYR A 91 -8.31 -8.96 -5.06
CA TYR A 91 -8.95 -8.31 -3.90
C TYR A 91 -8.92 -6.78 -4.01
N GLY A 92 -7.87 -6.21 -4.59
CA GLY A 92 -7.79 -4.80 -4.91
C GLY A 92 -8.45 -4.45 -6.25
N LYS A 93 -8.54 -3.16 -6.55
CA LYS A 93 -9.21 -2.64 -7.75
C LYS A 93 -8.23 -1.86 -8.63
N VAL A 94 -8.46 -1.88 -9.93
CA VAL A 94 -7.76 -1.02 -10.88
C VAL A 94 -8.55 0.28 -11.10
N ASN A 95 -7.85 1.41 -11.23
CA ASN A 95 -8.46 2.72 -11.38
C ASN A 95 -8.38 3.24 -12.84
N PHE A 96 -9.53 3.23 -13.53
CA PHE A 96 -9.67 3.75 -14.89
C PHE A 96 -9.67 5.28 -14.99
N ALA A 97 -9.49 6.02 -13.88
CA ALA A 97 -9.28 7.46 -13.89
C ALA A 97 -7.83 7.88 -14.24
N ARG A 98 -6.92 6.92 -14.41
CA ARG A 98 -5.51 7.11 -14.82
C ARG A 98 -5.09 6.00 -15.77
N SER A 99 -4.03 6.22 -16.55
CA SER A 99 -3.51 5.17 -17.44
C SER A 99 -2.87 4.05 -16.62
N PHE A 100 -2.95 2.82 -17.12
CA PHE A 100 -2.28 1.66 -16.51
C PHE A 100 -1.89 0.62 -17.56
N VAL A 101 -0.94 -0.24 -17.19
CA VAL A 101 -0.57 -1.43 -17.94
C VAL A 101 -0.71 -2.64 -17.02
N LEU A 102 -1.38 -3.69 -17.52
CA LEU A 102 -1.45 -5.01 -16.90
C LEU A 102 -0.71 -5.99 -17.81
N THR A 103 0.22 -6.76 -17.27
CA THR A 103 0.98 -7.76 -18.03
C THR A 103 0.90 -9.12 -17.35
N TYR A 104 0.72 -10.18 -18.11
CA TYR A 104 0.79 -11.56 -17.62
C TYR A 104 1.15 -12.49 -18.79
N ASP A 105 1.56 -13.72 -18.51
CA ASP A 105 1.65 -14.74 -19.56
C ASP A 105 0.44 -15.66 -19.48
N ALA A 106 -0.17 -15.96 -20.63
CA ALA A 106 -1.25 -16.92 -20.78
C ALA A 106 -0.73 -18.24 -21.35
N TYR A 107 -1.19 -19.36 -20.82
CA TYR A 107 -1.01 -20.69 -21.38
C TYR A 107 -2.38 -21.21 -21.80
N LEU A 108 -2.51 -21.66 -23.06
CA LEU A 108 -3.78 -22.04 -23.66
C LEU A 108 -3.86 -23.53 -24.05
N GLY A 109 -2.85 -24.32 -23.65
CA GLY A 109 -2.81 -25.75 -23.81
C GLY A 109 -1.95 -26.23 -24.97
N THR A 110 -2.24 -27.44 -25.46
CA THR A 110 -1.42 -28.13 -26.49
C THR A 110 -2.24 -28.79 -27.60
N ASP A 111 -3.57 -28.80 -27.46
CA ASP A 111 -4.49 -29.33 -28.45
C ASP A 111 -5.10 -28.18 -29.24
N ASP A 112 -4.74 -28.04 -30.51
CA ASP A 112 -5.26 -27.05 -31.49
C ASP A 112 -6.77 -27.21 -31.78
N ASN A 113 -7.43 -28.21 -31.19
CA ASN A 113 -8.89 -28.35 -31.22
C ASN A 113 -9.51 -28.12 -29.83
N GLY A 114 -8.72 -27.66 -28.87
CA GLY A 114 -9.14 -27.46 -27.50
C GLY A 114 -9.90 -26.15 -27.31
N ALA A 115 -10.53 -26.03 -26.16
CA ALA A 115 -11.51 -24.97 -25.89
C ALA A 115 -11.54 -24.68 -24.39
N ASP A 116 -12.17 -23.59 -23.94
CA ASP A 116 -12.85 -22.54 -24.71
C ASP A 116 -12.02 -21.25 -24.82
N GLY A 117 -10.80 -21.25 -24.26
CA GLY A 117 -9.89 -20.11 -24.21
C GLY A 117 -9.86 -19.44 -22.83
N LEU A 118 -9.27 -18.25 -22.76
CA LEU A 118 -9.04 -17.49 -21.53
C LEU A 118 -9.39 -16.01 -21.73
N ALA A 119 -9.97 -15.36 -20.73
CA ALA A 119 -10.25 -13.93 -20.78
C ALA A 119 -9.65 -13.16 -19.60
N THR A 120 -9.18 -11.94 -19.88
CA THR A 120 -9.03 -10.90 -18.86
C THR A 120 -10.33 -10.13 -18.75
N VAL A 121 -10.86 -10.00 -17.53
CA VAL A 121 -12.14 -9.33 -17.29
C VAL A 121 -11.95 -8.18 -16.31
N PHE A 122 -12.49 -7.00 -16.65
CA PHE A 122 -12.66 -5.88 -15.73
C PHE A 122 -14.13 -5.77 -15.35
N GLN A 123 -14.48 -5.74 -14.07
CA GLN A 123 -15.88 -5.80 -13.64
C GLN A 123 -16.19 -5.08 -12.32
N ASN A 124 -17.41 -4.57 -12.23
CA ASN A 124 -18.01 -4.01 -11.02
C ASN A 124 -19.38 -4.66 -10.74
N SER A 125 -19.40 -5.99 -10.79
CA SER A 125 -20.54 -6.84 -10.45
C SER A 125 -20.90 -6.67 -8.99
N PRO A 126 -22.20 -6.69 -8.63
CA PRO A 126 -22.64 -6.79 -7.24
C PRO A 126 -22.10 -8.03 -6.50
N ASP A 127 -21.72 -9.07 -7.23
CA ASP A 127 -21.12 -10.29 -6.66
C ASP A 127 -19.63 -10.11 -6.30
N GLY A 128 -19.01 -8.98 -6.65
CA GLY A 128 -17.63 -8.66 -6.29
C GLY A 128 -16.64 -9.74 -6.75
N VAL A 129 -15.84 -10.25 -5.81
CA VAL A 129 -14.86 -11.32 -6.05
C VAL A 129 -15.49 -12.73 -6.15
N ASP A 130 -16.82 -12.84 -6.03
CA ASP A 130 -17.59 -14.08 -6.25
C ASP A 130 -18.24 -14.11 -7.65
N ALA A 131 -17.96 -13.13 -8.51
CA ALA A 131 -18.52 -13.08 -9.85
C ALA A 131 -18.09 -14.30 -10.70
N ALA A 132 -19.05 -14.94 -11.37
CA ALA A 132 -18.79 -16.02 -12.31
C ALA A 132 -19.69 -15.87 -13.53
N GLY A 133 -19.14 -16.10 -14.72
CA GLY A 133 -19.87 -16.08 -15.99
C GLY A 133 -20.15 -17.48 -16.54
N GLY A 134 -20.89 -17.52 -17.66
CA GLY A 134 -21.22 -18.74 -18.38
C GLY A 134 -19.99 -19.42 -18.98
N ALA A 135 -19.90 -20.75 -18.82
CA ALA A 135 -18.88 -21.60 -19.42
C ALA A 135 -19.17 -21.93 -20.91
N GLY A 136 -18.24 -22.59 -21.60
CA GLY A 136 -18.34 -22.85 -23.04
C GLY A 136 -18.03 -21.58 -23.81
N GLN A 137 -18.90 -21.27 -24.77
CA GLN A 137 -18.87 -20.05 -25.57
C GLN A 137 -18.79 -18.73 -24.78
N GLY A 138 -19.13 -18.75 -23.49
CA GLY A 138 -19.07 -17.57 -22.63
C GLY A 138 -17.72 -17.37 -21.93
N ILE A 139 -16.76 -18.29 -22.10
CA ILE A 139 -15.38 -18.28 -21.58
C ILE A 139 -15.26 -18.02 -20.05
N GLY A 140 -16.33 -18.31 -19.31
CA GLY A 140 -16.45 -18.01 -17.88
C GLY A 140 -16.72 -16.54 -17.56
N ALA A 141 -16.97 -15.68 -18.56
CA ALA A 141 -17.20 -14.25 -18.42
C ALA A 141 -18.62 -13.79 -18.78
N GLN A 142 -19.34 -14.53 -19.64
CA GLN A 142 -20.66 -14.15 -20.11
C GLN A 142 -21.67 -14.05 -18.95
N GLY A 143 -22.40 -12.94 -18.88
CA GLY A 143 -23.41 -12.66 -17.86
C GLY A 143 -22.88 -11.99 -16.59
N ILE A 144 -21.56 -11.82 -16.43
CA ILE A 144 -21.01 -11.02 -15.33
C ILE A 144 -21.55 -9.59 -15.46
N ALA A 145 -22.13 -9.05 -14.39
CA ALA A 145 -22.69 -7.70 -14.42
C ALA A 145 -21.58 -6.64 -14.49
N ASN A 146 -21.83 -5.56 -15.22
CA ASN A 146 -20.98 -4.37 -15.27
C ASN A 146 -19.50 -4.67 -15.61
N GLY A 147 -19.25 -5.39 -16.71
CA GLY A 147 -17.90 -5.77 -17.08
C GLY A 147 -17.55 -5.65 -18.56
N ILE A 148 -16.25 -5.63 -18.80
CA ILE A 148 -15.61 -5.64 -20.12
C ILE A 148 -14.66 -6.84 -20.15
N VAL A 149 -14.73 -7.59 -21.24
CA VAL A 149 -13.99 -8.84 -21.47
C VAL A 149 -13.00 -8.62 -22.60
N LEU A 150 -11.76 -9.00 -22.37
CA LEU A 150 -10.68 -9.10 -23.34
C LEU A 150 -10.42 -10.59 -23.51
N GLU A 151 -11.03 -11.18 -24.52
CA GLU A 151 -10.96 -12.62 -24.75
C GLU A 151 -9.69 -13.02 -25.50
N ILE A 152 -9.26 -14.24 -25.26
CA ILE A 152 -8.34 -14.99 -26.11
C ILE A 152 -9.04 -16.32 -26.35
N ASP A 153 -9.82 -16.36 -27.42
CA ASP A 153 -10.72 -17.46 -27.76
C ASP A 153 -9.99 -18.45 -28.68
N THR A 154 -10.06 -19.74 -28.32
CA THR A 154 -9.43 -20.84 -29.06
C THR A 154 -10.45 -21.76 -29.74
N TYR A 155 -11.72 -21.37 -29.78
CA TYR A 155 -12.79 -22.23 -30.30
C TYR A 155 -13.86 -21.45 -31.08
N ASP A 156 -14.00 -21.76 -32.37
CA ASP A 156 -15.02 -21.15 -33.25
C ASP A 156 -16.45 -21.64 -32.91
N ASN A 157 -17.22 -20.85 -32.16
CA ASN A 157 -18.66 -20.98 -31.95
C ASN A 157 -19.51 -20.30 -33.04
N GLY A 158 -18.87 -19.62 -33.99
CA GLY A 158 -19.46 -19.05 -35.18
C GLY A 158 -19.69 -17.54 -35.13
N PRO A 159 -19.91 -16.91 -36.30
CA PRO A 159 -19.82 -15.45 -36.46
C PRO A 159 -20.93 -14.65 -35.77
N VAL A 160 -21.93 -15.31 -35.18
CA VAL A 160 -22.95 -14.62 -34.36
C VAL A 160 -22.36 -14.16 -33.03
N LEU A 161 -21.34 -14.86 -32.53
CA LEU A 161 -20.63 -14.55 -31.29
C LEU A 161 -19.37 -13.72 -31.51
N GLY A 162 -19.05 -13.40 -32.77
CA GLY A 162 -17.90 -12.57 -33.14
C GLY A 162 -16.75 -13.38 -33.71
N ASP A 163 -16.84 -14.70 -33.59
CA ASP A 163 -15.77 -15.64 -33.82
C ASP A 163 -15.36 -15.75 -35.29
N ILE A 164 -14.08 -16.07 -35.45
CA ILE A 164 -13.47 -16.50 -36.70
C ILE A 164 -12.85 -17.88 -36.50
N SER A 165 -12.46 -18.53 -37.59
CA SER A 165 -12.02 -19.93 -37.54
C SER A 165 -10.64 -20.19 -36.94
N ASN A 166 -9.81 -19.16 -36.79
CA ASN A 166 -8.54 -19.25 -36.06
C ASN A 166 -8.74 -18.68 -34.65
N ASP A 167 -7.80 -18.98 -33.75
CA ASP A 167 -7.78 -18.34 -32.44
C ASP A 167 -7.69 -16.84 -32.61
N HIS A 168 -8.42 -16.13 -31.76
CA HIS A 168 -8.60 -14.72 -31.93
C HIS A 168 -8.73 -13.98 -30.62
N GLY A 169 -8.51 -12.67 -30.72
CA GLY A 169 -8.85 -11.74 -29.66
C GLY A 169 -10.02 -10.86 -30.07
N GLN A 170 -10.86 -10.53 -29.10
CA GLN A 170 -11.90 -9.51 -29.20
C GLN A 170 -12.07 -8.76 -27.87
N ILE A 171 -12.77 -7.63 -27.91
CA ILE A 171 -13.27 -6.93 -26.73
C ILE A 171 -14.80 -6.87 -26.81
N TRP A 172 -15.47 -7.29 -25.75
CA TRP A 172 -16.93 -7.25 -25.64
C TRP A 172 -17.39 -6.96 -24.20
N THR A 173 -18.66 -6.60 -24.03
CA THR A 173 -19.24 -6.33 -22.71
C THR A 173 -19.74 -7.62 -22.08
N SER A 174 -19.34 -7.93 -20.85
CA SER A 174 -19.67 -9.20 -20.19
C SER A 174 -21.18 -9.50 -20.12
N ALA A 175 -22.03 -8.47 -20.11
CA ALA A 175 -23.49 -8.61 -20.05
C ALA A 175 -24.14 -9.21 -21.31
N ASP A 176 -23.54 -9.02 -22.50
CA ASP A 176 -24.08 -9.48 -23.79
C ASP A 176 -22.96 -9.63 -24.83
N GLN A 177 -22.54 -10.87 -25.10
CA GLN A 177 -21.49 -11.18 -26.07
C GLN A 177 -21.95 -10.95 -27.53
N VAL A 178 -23.26 -10.99 -27.81
CA VAL A 178 -23.79 -10.86 -29.18
C VAL A 178 -23.96 -9.38 -29.57
N ASN A 179 -24.62 -8.58 -28.73
CA ASN A 179 -24.87 -7.17 -29.05
C ASN A 179 -23.87 -6.21 -28.40
N GLY A 180 -23.01 -6.71 -27.51
CA GLY A 180 -22.03 -5.92 -26.75
C GLY A 180 -20.60 -6.01 -27.28
N MET A 181 -20.40 -6.39 -28.55
CA MET A 181 -19.07 -6.38 -29.16
C MET A 181 -18.55 -4.94 -29.30
N LEU A 182 -17.36 -4.70 -28.78
CA LEU A 182 -16.67 -3.40 -28.88
C LEU A 182 -15.65 -3.40 -30.02
N THR A 183 -15.03 -4.54 -30.31
CA THR A 183 -14.15 -4.74 -31.47
C THR A 183 -14.63 -5.88 -32.34
N THR A 184 -14.05 -6.03 -33.53
CA THR A 184 -14.12 -7.27 -34.32
C THR A 184 -13.01 -8.21 -33.89
N ALA A 185 -13.20 -9.51 -34.08
CA ALA A 185 -12.15 -10.51 -33.87
C ALA A 185 -10.88 -10.22 -34.69
N VAL A 186 -9.72 -10.43 -34.06
CA VAL A 186 -8.41 -10.36 -34.69
C VAL A 186 -7.76 -11.73 -34.65
N ASP A 187 -7.37 -12.25 -35.81
CA ASP A 187 -6.66 -13.53 -35.96
C ASP A 187 -5.29 -13.48 -35.26
N LEU A 188 -5.08 -14.42 -34.35
CA LEU A 188 -3.84 -14.60 -33.58
C LEU A 188 -3.05 -15.84 -34.01
N GLY A 189 -3.55 -16.62 -34.97
CA GLY A 189 -2.98 -17.90 -35.38
C GLY A 189 -3.43 -19.05 -34.46
N ASN A 190 -2.53 -20.00 -34.20
CA ASN A 190 -2.70 -21.04 -33.19
C ASN A 190 -1.96 -20.59 -31.92
N LEU A 191 -2.65 -20.66 -30.79
CA LEU A 191 -2.17 -20.32 -29.45
C LEU A 191 -2.14 -21.53 -28.51
N GLU A 192 -2.71 -22.67 -28.86
CA GLU A 192 -2.60 -23.92 -28.08
C GLU A 192 -1.36 -24.74 -28.52
N ASP A 193 -0.22 -24.05 -28.58
CA ASP A 193 1.05 -24.57 -29.10
C ASP A 193 1.98 -25.13 -28.00
N GLY A 194 1.50 -25.17 -26.75
CA GLY A 194 2.26 -25.57 -25.57
C GLY A 194 3.24 -24.50 -25.06
N ALA A 195 3.18 -23.27 -25.58
CA ALA A 195 3.96 -22.14 -25.11
C ALA A 195 3.16 -21.20 -24.21
N TRP A 196 3.90 -20.32 -23.55
CA TRP A 196 3.35 -19.20 -22.80
C TRP A 196 3.35 -17.97 -23.71
N HIS A 197 2.21 -17.29 -23.81
CA HIS A 197 2.02 -16.09 -24.61
C HIS A 197 1.90 -14.87 -23.71
N THR A 198 2.80 -13.90 -23.87
CA THR A 198 2.72 -12.65 -23.10
C THR A 198 1.54 -11.83 -23.56
N VAL A 199 0.69 -11.46 -22.61
CA VAL A 199 -0.46 -10.59 -22.78
C VAL A 199 -0.17 -9.24 -22.12
N VAL A 200 -0.34 -8.16 -22.87
CA VAL A 200 -0.17 -6.79 -22.36
C VAL A 200 -1.46 -6.03 -22.60
N VAL A 201 -2.17 -5.69 -21.53
CA VAL A 201 -3.36 -4.86 -21.53
C VAL A 201 -2.97 -3.42 -21.18
N THR A 202 -3.41 -2.46 -21.98
CA THR A 202 -3.13 -1.03 -21.78
C THR A 202 -4.42 -0.25 -21.74
N TRP A 203 -4.62 0.51 -20.66
CA TRP A 203 -5.60 1.59 -20.61
C TRP A 203 -4.88 2.93 -20.72
N ASP A 204 -5.17 3.68 -21.78
CA ASP A 204 -4.69 5.05 -21.94
C ASP A 204 -5.80 6.04 -21.59
N PHE A 205 -5.72 6.65 -20.41
CA PHE A 205 -6.73 7.58 -19.91
C PHE A 205 -6.86 8.86 -20.77
N PRO A 206 -5.80 9.51 -21.28
CA PRO A 206 -5.93 10.68 -22.14
C PRO A 206 -6.74 10.40 -23.41
N SER A 207 -6.46 9.30 -24.12
CA SER A 207 -7.21 8.94 -25.33
C SER A 207 -8.50 8.15 -25.07
N LYS A 208 -8.73 7.69 -23.83
CA LYS A 208 -9.83 6.80 -23.45
C LYS A 208 -9.80 5.48 -24.21
N THR A 209 -8.61 4.92 -24.44
CA THR A 209 -8.43 3.70 -25.24
C THR A 209 -8.01 2.52 -24.37
N LEU A 210 -8.77 1.43 -24.45
CA LEU A 210 -8.40 0.13 -23.89
C LEU A 210 -7.92 -0.76 -25.04
N SER A 211 -6.73 -1.33 -24.91
CA SER A 211 -6.19 -2.25 -25.89
C SER A 211 -5.46 -3.39 -25.21
N TYR A 212 -5.23 -4.47 -25.96
CA TYR A 212 -4.34 -5.53 -25.51
C TYR A 212 -3.65 -6.22 -26.67
N THR A 213 -2.48 -6.77 -26.36
CA THR A 213 -1.69 -7.58 -27.28
C THR A 213 -1.50 -8.99 -26.74
N VAL A 214 -1.42 -9.97 -27.63
CA VAL A 214 -1.05 -11.36 -27.33
C VAL A 214 0.17 -11.71 -28.16
N SER A 215 1.27 -12.09 -27.51
CA SER A 215 2.58 -12.30 -28.16
C SER A 215 3.03 -11.11 -29.03
N GLY A 216 2.66 -9.88 -28.63
CA GLY A 216 2.95 -8.64 -29.35
C GLY A 216 2.02 -8.33 -30.54
N VAL A 217 1.06 -9.21 -30.87
CA VAL A 217 0.02 -8.95 -31.88
C VAL A 217 -1.13 -8.20 -31.23
N LEU A 218 -1.60 -7.11 -31.84
CA LEU A 218 -2.75 -6.33 -31.33
C LEU A 218 -4.04 -7.15 -31.46
N ALA A 219 -4.49 -7.71 -30.34
CA ALA A 219 -5.66 -8.59 -30.26
C ALA A 219 -6.97 -7.80 -30.14
N GLY A 220 -6.93 -6.59 -29.59
CA GLY A 220 -8.07 -5.68 -29.58
C GLY A 220 -7.68 -4.26 -29.18
N SER A 221 -8.43 -3.28 -29.67
CA SER A 221 -8.29 -1.86 -29.29
C SER A 221 -9.62 -1.13 -29.47
N TYR A 222 -10.10 -0.49 -28.40
CA TYR A 222 -11.34 0.24 -28.40
C TYR A 222 -11.20 1.58 -27.68
N THR A 223 -11.58 2.67 -28.36
CA THR A 223 -11.65 4.01 -27.80
C THR A 223 -13.08 4.32 -27.37
N PHE A 224 -13.28 4.53 -26.07
CA PHE A 224 -14.59 4.81 -25.50
C PHE A 224 -15.01 6.25 -25.83
N PRO A 225 -16.18 6.47 -26.46
CA PRO A 225 -16.63 7.82 -26.78
C PRO A 225 -17.15 8.54 -25.52
N ASP A 226 -17.04 9.87 -25.49
CA ASP A 226 -17.49 10.70 -24.36
C ASP A 226 -18.96 10.49 -23.97
N ALA A 227 -19.81 10.11 -24.93
CA ALA A 227 -21.24 9.87 -24.70
C ALA A 227 -21.52 8.56 -23.95
N THR A 228 -20.62 7.57 -24.05
CA THR A 228 -20.68 6.28 -23.34
C THR A 228 -19.27 5.96 -22.84
N PRO A 229 -18.80 6.68 -21.81
CA PRO A 229 -17.45 6.50 -21.28
C PRO A 229 -17.31 5.10 -20.69
N ILE A 230 -16.08 4.62 -20.51
CA ILE A 230 -15.84 3.26 -19.98
C ILE A 230 -16.56 3.00 -18.65
N THR A 231 -16.70 4.02 -17.80
CA THR A 231 -17.43 3.91 -16.53
C THR A 231 -18.92 3.56 -16.70
N SER A 232 -19.56 3.88 -17.83
CA SER A 232 -20.95 3.46 -18.09
C SER A 232 -21.10 1.95 -18.19
N TYR A 233 -20.04 1.25 -18.61
CA TYR A 233 -20.00 -0.21 -18.66
C TYR A 233 -19.73 -0.82 -17.28
N PHE A 234 -19.22 -0.04 -16.33
CA PHE A 234 -18.92 -0.43 -14.95
C PHE A 234 -19.98 0.05 -13.94
N GLY A 235 -21.19 0.38 -14.39
CA GLY A 235 -22.25 0.89 -13.50
C GLY A 235 -21.94 2.26 -12.90
N GLY A 236 -21.07 3.06 -13.55
CA GLY A 236 -20.64 4.38 -13.11
C GLY A 236 -19.33 4.41 -12.33
N ALA A 237 -18.76 3.26 -11.96
CA ALA A 237 -17.52 3.19 -11.19
C ALA A 237 -16.28 3.43 -12.06
N SER A 238 -15.26 4.08 -11.46
CA SER A 238 -13.92 4.21 -12.05
C SER A 238 -12.91 3.23 -11.47
N LYS A 239 -13.13 2.74 -10.24
CA LYS A 239 -12.34 1.66 -9.61
C LYS A 239 -13.12 0.35 -9.73
N VAL A 240 -12.53 -0.68 -10.34
CA VAL A 240 -13.21 -1.97 -10.60
C VAL A 240 -12.28 -3.15 -10.32
N TYR A 241 -12.85 -4.32 -10.05
CA TYR A 241 -12.06 -5.54 -9.95
C TYR A 241 -11.56 -5.92 -11.34
N PHE A 242 -10.42 -6.61 -11.39
CA PHE A 242 -10.04 -7.34 -12.59
C PHE A 242 -9.62 -8.76 -12.25
N GLY A 243 -9.60 -9.61 -13.25
CA GLY A 243 -9.32 -11.00 -13.04
C GLY A 243 -9.33 -11.78 -14.34
N TYR A 244 -9.31 -13.09 -14.17
CA TYR A 244 -9.15 -14.04 -15.24
C TYR A 244 -10.25 -15.08 -15.15
N THR A 245 -10.86 -15.38 -16.29
CA THR A 245 -11.86 -16.44 -16.40
C THR A 245 -11.47 -17.35 -17.54
N ALA A 246 -11.79 -18.63 -17.39
CA ALA A 246 -11.59 -19.61 -18.43
C ALA A 246 -12.58 -20.76 -18.22
N SER A 247 -12.90 -21.48 -19.29
CA SER A 247 -13.76 -22.64 -19.22
C SER A 247 -13.34 -23.72 -20.20
N THR A 248 -13.88 -24.92 -19.98
CA THR A 248 -13.85 -25.99 -20.96
C THR A 248 -15.25 -26.57 -21.15
N GLY A 249 -15.50 -27.16 -22.32
CA GLY A 249 -16.77 -27.78 -22.67
C GLY A 249 -16.60 -29.23 -23.10
N GLY A 250 -17.03 -29.52 -24.32
CA GLY A 250 -16.79 -30.80 -24.99
C GLY A 250 -15.33 -30.95 -25.44
N ALA A 251 -14.75 -29.84 -25.93
CA ALA A 251 -13.32 -29.66 -26.15
C ALA A 251 -12.67 -29.07 -24.89
N VAL A 252 -11.36 -29.29 -24.74
CA VAL A 252 -10.64 -28.99 -23.50
C VAL A 252 -9.22 -28.55 -23.80
N ASN A 253 -8.70 -27.63 -23.01
CA ASN A 253 -7.28 -27.41 -22.82
C ASN A 253 -7.01 -27.04 -21.36
N GLU A 254 -5.75 -27.13 -20.94
CA GLU A 254 -5.33 -26.47 -19.70
C GLU A 254 -5.16 -24.98 -19.99
N GLN A 255 -5.86 -24.14 -19.23
CA GLN A 255 -5.74 -22.69 -19.32
C GLN A 255 -5.16 -22.14 -18.02
N SER A 256 -4.01 -21.48 -18.11
CA SER A 256 -3.28 -20.96 -16.96
C SER A 256 -2.78 -19.55 -17.22
N ILE A 257 -2.53 -18.82 -16.15
CA ILE A 257 -1.85 -17.53 -16.18
C ILE A 257 -0.65 -17.57 -15.25
N ARG A 258 0.36 -16.74 -15.55
CA ARG A 258 1.46 -16.52 -14.62
C ARG A 258 2.00 -15.10 -14.62
N PHE A 259 2.66 -14.76 -13.51
CA PHE A 259 3.37 -13.50 -13.28
C PHE A 259 4.81 -13.79 -12.90
N THR A 260 5.76 -13.10 -13.55
CA THR A 260 7.18 -13.16 -13.19
C THR A 260 7.54 -12.15 -12.11
N ASN A 261 6.74 -11.08 -11.97
CA ASN A 261 6.82 -10.10 -10.91
C ASN A 261 5.46 -9.37 -10.78
N VAL A 262 4.62 -9.83 -9.85
CA VAL A 262 3.28 -9.27 -9.62
C VAL A 262 3.30 -7.76 -9.35
N CYS A 263 4.35 -7.24 -8.74
CA CYS A 263 4.48 -5.84 -8.34
C CYS A 263 4.46 -4.87 -9.52
N SER A 264 5.26 -5.18 -10.54
CA SER A 264 5.37 -4.36 -11.75
C SER A 264 4.35 -4.74 -12.83
N GLN A 265 3.71 -5.90 -12.68
CA GLN A 265 2.81 -6.46 -13.70
C GLN A 265 1.33 -6.20 -13.43
N LEU A 266 0.92 -6.06 -12.17
CA LEU A 266 -0.48 -5.82 -11.80
C LEU A 266 -0.72 -4.33 -11.52
N PRO A 267 -1.78 -3.71 -12.07
CA PRO A 267 -2.17 -2.33 -11.77
C PRO A 267 -3.17 -2.26 -10.61
N VAL A 268 -2.88 -2.97 -9.51
CA VAL A 268 -3.71 -2.95 -8.30
C VAL A 268 -3.30 -1.78 -7.43
N ASP A 269 -4.28 -1.03 -6.92
CA ASP A 269 -4.10 -0.15 -5.77
C ASP A 269 -5.06 -0.62 -4.65
N LEU A 270 -4.63 -0.43 -3.40
CA LEU A 270 -5.47 -0.52 -2.20
C LEU A 270 -5.75 0.90 -1.69
N ASP A 271 -6.86 1.06 -0.99
CA ASP A 271 -7.36 2.32 -0.43
C ASP A 271 -8.11 1.89 0.84
N THR A 272 -7.37 1.80 1.94
CA THR A 272 -7.80 1.07 3.15
C THR A 272 -8.91 1.82 3.89
N ASP A 273 -8.87 3.15 3.93
CA ASP A 273 -9.88 3.98 4.59
C ASP A 273 -10.97 4.55 3.64
N ASP A 274 -10.88 4.26 2.34
CA ASP A 274 -11.78 4.72 1.27
C ASP A 274 -11.83 6.27 1.12
N ASP A 275 -10.77 7.01 1.47
CA ASP A 275 -10.75 8.47 1.33
C ASP A 275 -10.33 8.99 -0.06
N GLY A 276 -9.86 8.08 -0.91
CA GLY A 276 -9.52 8.36 -2.30
C GLY A 276 -8.04 8.62 -2.56
N VAL A 277 -7.21 8.73 -1.52
CA VAL A 277 -5.77 8.45 -1.61
C VAL A 277 -5.58 6.93 -1.57
N VAL A 278 -4.57 6.42 -2.24
CA VAL A 278 -4.29 4.96 -2.24
C VAL A 278 -3.15 4.72 -1.27
N ASP A 279 -3.13 3.57 -0.59
CA ASP A 279 -2.22 3.29 0.53
C ASP A 279 -0.78 3.71 0.23
N ARG A 280 -0.24 3.32 -0.94
CA ARG A 280 1.11 3.71 -1.42
C ARG A 280 1.39 5.21 -1.66
N LEU A 281 0.39 6.04 -1.42
CA LEU A 281 0.42 7.50 -1.54
C LEU A 281 -0.16 8.16 -0.27
N ASP A 282 -0.50 7.36 0.74
CA ASP A 282 -1.20 7.76 1.96
C ASP A 282 -0.40 7.39 3.20
N THR A 283 0.21 8.39 3.80
CA THR A 283 1.05 8.24 5.00
C THR A 283 0.28 7.94 6.31
N ASP A 284 -1.02 7.68 6.25
CA ASP A 284 -1.96 7.31 7.34
C ASP A 284 -3.10 6.46 6.74
N SER A 285 -2.74 5.34 6.10
CA SER A 285 -3.58 4.49 5.23
C SER A 285 -4.90 4.05 5.86
N ASP A 286 -4.94 3.86 7.18
CA ASP A 286 -6.15 3.46 7.90
C ASP A 286 -6.82 4.60 8.69
N LYS A 287 -6.22 5.80 8.65
CA LYS A 287 -6.71 7.05 9.21
C LYS A 287 -6.95 7.04 10.70
N ASP A 288 -6.16 6.27 11.42
CA ASP A 288 -6.28 6.22 12.87
C ASP A 288 -5.50 7.33 13.58
N GLY A 289 -4.73 8.12 12.81
CA GLY A 289 -3.93 9.24 13.28
C GLY A 289 -2.53 8.83 13.73
N CYS A 290 -2.13 7.60 13.45
CA CYS A 290 -0.76 7.13 13.44
C CYS A 290 -0.23 7.11 12.01
N PRO A 291 0.93 7.72 11.71
CA PRO A 291 1.47 7.58 10.38
C PRO A 291 2.07 6.19 10.15
N ASP A 292 1.78 5.64 8.98
CA ASP A 292 2.24 4.35 8.45
C ASP A 292 3.73 4.12 8.70
N ALA A 293 4.54 5.16 8.52
CA ALA A 293 5.97 5.13 8.80
C ALA A 293 6.33 4.59 10.19
N LEU A 294 5.51 4.85 11.22
CA LEU A 294 5.71 4.35 12.59
C LEU A 294 5.18 2.94 12.78
N GLU A 295 4.13 2.60 12.05
CA GLU A 295 3.44 1.32 12.12
C GLU A 295 4.10 0.25 11.26
N GLY A 296 5.02 0.65 10.39
CA GLY A 296 5.74 -0.16 9.41
C GLY A 296 6.71 -1.19 9.99
N SER A 297 6.39 -1.86 11.11
CA SER A 297 7.11 -3.00 11.72
C SER A 297 8.63 -2.84 11.97
N ALA A 298 9.23 -1.71 11.62
CA ALA A 298 10.62 -1.35 11.81
C ALA A 298 10.69 -0.36 12.98
N GLY A 299 11.88 -0.10 13.53
CA GLY A 299 11.99 0.79 14.70
C GLY A 299 12.01 2.28 14.34
N VAL A 300 11.15 2.71 13.41
CA VAL A 300 10.95 4.12 13.04
C VAL A 300 10.20 4.82 14.16
N ARG A 301 10.71 5.97 14.59
CA ARG A 301 10.27 6.62 15.81
C ARG A 301 9.53 7.91 15.49
N TYR A 302 8.69 8.36 16.42
CA TYR A 302 7.94 9.62 16.27
C TYR A 302 8.83 10.83 15.90
N ASN A 303 10.06 10.92 16.41
CA ASN A 303 10.98 12.01 16.08
C ASN A 303 11.69 11.83 14.73
N HIS A 304 11.60 10.67 14.09
CA HIS A 304 12.07 10.38 12.73
C HIS A 304 11.04 10.76 11.66
N VAL A 305 9.80 11.05 12.03
CA VAL A 305 8.67 11.29 11.12
C VAL A 305 8.17 12.73 11.26
N HIS A 306 7.63 13.30 10.19
CA HIS A 306 6.89 14.57 10.28
C HIS A 306 5.52 14.33 10.92
N PRO A 307 5.16 15.02 12.03
CA PRO A 307 3.88 14.75 12.68
C PRO A 307 2.66 15.00 11.78
N LEU A 308 1.70 14.07 11.77
CA LEU A 308 0.39 14.26 11.13
C LEU A 308 -0.35 15.51 11.64
N THR A 309 -0.03 15.97 12.85
CA THR A 309 -0.63 17.13 13.51
C THR A 309 0.05 18.47 13.20
N LEU A 310 1.00 18.55 12.26
CA LEU A 310 1.61 19.83 11.89
C LEU A 310 0.54 20.83 11.43
N ALA A 311 0.69 22.10 11.81
CA ALA A 311 -0.23 23.14 11.40
C ALA A 311 -0.07 23.44 9.90
N ALA A 312 -1.15 23.82 9.21
CA ALA A 312 -1.12 24.19 7.78
C ALA A 312 -0.14 25.32 7.42
N THR A 313 0.30 26.10 8.41
CA THR A 313 1.31 27.16 8.26
C THR A 313 2.76 26.68 8.43
N ASP A 314 2.96 25.45 8.89
CA ASP A 314 4.29 24.86 9.06
C ASP A 314 4.91 24.60 7.69
N PRO A 315 6.17 25.01 7.44
CA PRO A 315 6.85 24.74 6.17
C PRO A 315 6.93 23.26 5.80
N ASN A 316 6.83 22.35 6.78
CA ASN A 316 6.87 20.90 6.55
C ASN A 316 5.46 20.28 6.47
N TYR A 317 4.40 21.08 6.37
CA TYR A 317 3.03 20.55 6.32
C TYR A 317 2.80 19.61 5.14
N ALA A 318 3.46 19.81 4.00
CA ALA A 318 3.30 18.91 2.85
C ALA A 318 3.87 17.49 3.10
N TYR A 319 4.81 17.35 4.03
CA TYR A 319 5.58 16.12 4.26
C TYR A 319 5.11 15.35 5.49
N ARG A 320 3.89 15.60 5.99
CA ARG A 320 3.37 14.91 7.18
C ARG A 320 3.32 13.41 6.94
N GLY A 321 3.61 12.62 7.97
CA GLY A 321 3.65 11.17 7.92
C GLY A 321 4.91 10.58 7.29
N GLN A 322 5.60 11.35 6.44
CA GLN A 322 6.87 10.93 5.84
C GLN A 322 8.01 10.83 6.86
N ILE A 323 8.93 9.91 6.61
CA ILE A 323 10.22 9.89 7.31
C ILE A 323 10.99 11.16 6.94
N LYS A 324 11.65 11.78 7.93
CA LYS A 324 12.37 13.07 7.81
C LYS A 324 13.85 13.00 8.15
N VAL A 325 14.37 11.80 8.42
CA VAL A 325 15.75 11.58 8.81
C VAL A 325 16.44 10.56 7.92
N THR A 326 17.74 10.74 7.75
CA THR A 326 18.61 9.74 7.11
C THR A 326 19.01 8.65 8.11
N PHE A 327 19.81 7.68 7.65
CA PHE A 327 20.24 6.51 8.43
C PHE A 327 20.94 6.85 9.78
N ASP A 328 21.51 8.05 9.95
CA ASP A 328 22.16 8.49 11.19
C ASP A 328 21.26 9.35 12.10
N GLY A 329 19.98 9.49 11.73
CA GLY A 329 19.01 10.32 12.43
C GLY A 329 19.12 11.82 12.12
N SER A 330 19.99 12.23 11.18
CA SER A 330 20.06 13.63 10.74
C SER A 330 18.95 13.97 9.76
N SER A 331 18.43 15.20 9.86
CA SER A 331 17.40 15.76 8.98
C SER A 331 18.02 16.71 7.95
N PRO A 332 18.31 16.25 6.72
CA PRO A 332 18.80 17.13 5.66
C PRO A 332 17.66 17.99 5.06
N GLY A 333 18.04 19.06 4.34
CA GLY A 333 17.09 19.91 3.62
C GLY A 333 16.62 21.17 4.37
N THR A 334 15.93 22.06 3.66
CA THR A 334 15.12 23.15 4.24
C THR A 334 13.95 23.48 3.29
N PRO A 335 12.69 23.07 3.59
CA PRO A 335 12.24 22.31 4.77
C PRO A 335 12.95 20.97 4.94
N SER A 336 12.89 20.41 6.15
CA SER A 336 13.46 19.07 6.38
C SER A 336 12.68 18.10 5.53
N GLN A 337 13.36 17.30 4.73
CA GLN A 337 12.77 16.24 3.91
C GLN A 337 13.76 15.08 3.87
N VAL A 338 13.25 13.86 3.75
CA VAL A 338 14.14 12.77 3.32
C VAL A 338 14.54 13.02 1.87
N ILE A 339 15.78 12.67 1.56
CA ILE A 339 16.26 12.62 0.19
C ILE A 339 16.96 11.29 0.04
N SER A 340 16.35 10.36 -0.68
CA SER A 340 16.99 9.10 -1.03
C SER A 340 18.01 9.33 -2.16
N THR A 341 19.15 9.94 -1.83
CA THR A 341 20.15 10.33 -2.84
C THR A 341 20.92 9.16 -3.47
N SER A 342 20.62 7.91 -3.08
CA SER A 342 21.31 6.73 -3.59
C SER A 342 20.54 6.14 -4.77
N ALA A 343 21.22 5.99 -5.91
CA ALA A 343 20.64 5.33 -7.09
C ALA A 343 20.21 3.87 -6.83
N ASN A 344 20.71 3.23 -5.77
CA ASN A 344 20.32 1.87 -5.40
C ASN A 344 19.17 1.82 -4.37
N ALA A 345 18.79 2.97 -3.81
CA ALA A 345 17.71 3.03 -2.85
C ALA A 345 16.34 3.09 -3.54
N ASN A 346 16.29 3.59 -4.78
CA ASN A 346 15.08 3.71 -5.60
C ASN A 346 13.90 4.28 -4.80
N GLY A 347 14.09 5.44 -4.17
CA GLY A 347 13.03 6.11 -3.41
C GLY A 347 13.00 5.79 -1.93
N ILE A 348 13.09 4.50 -1.55
CA ILE A 348 12.95 4.07 -0.15
C ILE A 348 13.82 4.91 0.83
N PRO A 349 13.24 5.47 1.91
CA PRO A 349 13.94 6.25 2.92
C PRO A 349 15.18 5.54 3.48
N GLN A 350 16.29 6.26 3.56
CA GLN A 350 17.57 5.71 4.02
C GLN A 350 17.51 5.10 5.43
N LEU A 351 16.59 5.58 6.27
CA LEU A 351 16.35 5.08 7.63
C LEU A 351 15.80 3.65 7.67
N VAL A 352 15.21 3.16 6.59
CA VAL A 352 14.61 1.80 6.53
C VAL A 352 15.16 1.03 5.32
N ASN A 353 16.36 1.41 4.87
CA ASN A 353 17.00 0.78 3.73
C ASN A 353 18.36 0.17 4.09
N GLY A 354 18.59 -1.08 3.71
CA GLY A 354 19.83 -1.80 4.01
C GLY A 354 21.11 -1.09 3.53
N ALA A 355 22.24 -1.36 4.21
CA ALA A 355 23.50 -0.63 3.97
C ALA A 355 24.02 -0.72 2.53
N GLY A 356 23.76 -1.81 1.81
CA GLY A 356 24.17 -2.00 0.41
C GLY A 356 23.45 -1.11 -0.60
N ASN A 357 22.27 -0.61 -0.23
CA ASN A 357 21.43 0.23 -1.08
C ASN A 357 21.60 1.72 -0.77
N ASN A 358 22.25 2.05 0.34
CA ASN A 358 22.57 3.40 0.76
C ASN A 358 23.93 3.87 0.22
N TYR A 359 24.07 5.16 -0.09
CA TYR A 359 25.32 5.77 -0.60
C TYR A 359 26.52 5.62 0.36
N ASN A 360 26.27 5.18 1.60
CA ASN A 360 27.22 5.19 2.70
C ASN A 360 27.71 3.80 3.18
N ALA A 361 27.71 2.79 2.31
CA ALA A 361 28.32 1.48 2.59
C ALA A 361 29.81 1.57 3.00
N VAL A 362 30.50 2.70 2.74
CA VAL A 362 31.93 2.89 3.02
C VAL A 362 32.22 3.33 4.47
N SER A 363 31.29 3.99 5.17
CA SER A 363 31.49 4.41 6.57
C SER A 363 30.61 3.67 7.61
N ASN A 364 29.64 2.87 7.16
CA ASN A 364 28.85 1.99 8.03
C ASN A 364 28.89 0.53 7.50
N PRO A 365 29.92 -0.27 7.89
CA PRO A 365 30.12 -1.62 7.38
C PRO A 365 29.27 -2.70 8.08
N ASN A 366 28.44 -2.32 9.07
CA ASN A 366 27.47 -3.24 9.65
C ASN A 366 26.21 -3.13 8.79
N ASN A 367 25.75 -4.24 8.20
CA ASN A 367 24.62 -4.35 7.26
C ASN A 367 23.26 -3.72 7.69
N ALA A 368 23.19 -2.97 8.79
CA ALA A 368 22.03 -2.27 9.34
C ALA A 368 22.15 -0.75 9.12
N ALA A 369 22.18 -0.28 7.86
CA ALA A 369 21.77 1.11 7.66
C ALA A 369 20.25 1.12 7.88
N GLY A 370 19.80 1.93 8.83
CA GLY A 370 18.39 1.99 9.19
C GLY A 370 17.91 1.02 10.28
N VAL A 371 16.70 1.27 10.80
CA VAL A 371 16.08 0.50 11.90
C VAL A 371 15.33 -0.73 11.38
N MET A 372 15.95 -1.44 10.44
CA MET A 372 15.38 -2.59 9.72
C MET A 372 14.75 -3.64 10.64
N SER A 373 13.56 -4.13 10.28
CA SER A 373 12.97 -5.33 10.84
C SER A 373 13.62 -6.58 10.19
N SER A 374 14.37 -7.36 10.99
CA SER A 374 14.82 -8.72 10.65
C SER A 374 16.00 -8.88 9.64
N PRO A 375 16.85 -9.93 9.77
CA PRO A 375 18.05 -10.13 8.94
C PRO A 375 17.81 -10.60 7.49
N ALA A 376 16.62 -10.40 6.93
CA ALA A 376 16.21 -10.97 5.63
C ALA A 376 16.17 -9.94 4.48
N MET A 377 17.22 -9.13 4.29
CA MET A 377 17.53 -8.44 3.01
C MET A 377 16.39 -7.72 2.25
N THR A 378 15.27 -7.33 2.87
CA THR A 378 14.22 -6.54 2.22
C THR A 378 14.58 -5.06 2.24
N VAL A 379 14.17 -4.35 1.19
CA VAL A 379 14.27 -2.89 1.09
C VAL A 379 13.00 -2.33 1.73
N GLY A 380 13.08 -1.40 2.68
CA GLY A 380 11.91 -0.78 3.32
C GLY A 380 11.34 -1.55 4.52
N GLN A 381 10.15 -1.11 4.92
CA GLN A 381 9.32 -1.60 6.01
C GLN A 381 8.31 -2.68 5.55
N ASP A 382 7.82 -3.49 6.49
CA ASP A 382 6.62 -4.31 6.28
C ASP A 382 5.37 -3.51 6.69
N ILE A 383 4.17 -4.00 6.40
CA ILE A 383 2.93 -3.23 6.64
C ILE A 383 2.56 -3.02 8.12
N GLY A 384 3.02 -3.90 9.01
CA GLY A 384 2.67 -3.87 10.44
C GLY A 384 1.18 -3.62 10.73
N THR A 385 0.87 -2.52 11.41
CA THR A 385 -0.50 -2.13 11.76
C THR A 385 -1.11 -1.06 10.86
N SER A 386 -0.39 -0.52 9.87
CA SER A 386 -0.80 0.68 9.10
C SER A 386 -2.11 0.54 8.29
N LYS A 387 -2.63 -0.69 8.18
CA LYS A 387 -3.90 -0.99 7.50
C LYS A 387 -5.02 -1.45 8.44
N LEU A 388 -4.77 -1.47 9.74
CA LEU A 388 -5.67 -2.05 10.72
C LEU A 388 -6.59 -1.00 11.31
N ILE A 389 -7.59 -0.56 10.54
CA ILE A 389 -8.61 0.42 10.95
C ILE A 389 -9.04 0.21 12.41
N ALA A 390 -8.36 0.91 13.31
CA ALA A 390 -8.52 0.81 14.75
C ALA A 390 -8.96 2.18 15.27
N GLN A 391 -9.55 2.23 16.46
CA GLN A 391 -9.86 3.52 17.11
C GLN A 391 -8.62 4.19 17.75
N GLY A 392 -7.41 3.79 17.32
CA GLY A 392 -6.12 4.36 17.72
C GLY A 392 -5.04 3.31 17.95
N ASP A 393 -3.96 3.38 17.18
CA ASP A 393 -2.86 2.45 17.20
C ASP A 393 -2.05 2.56 18.52
N PRO A 394 -1.74 1.43 19.20
CA PRO A 394 -0.92 1.42 20.40
C PRO A 394 0.50 2.00 20.22
N GLU A 395 1.11 1.90 19.04
CA GLU A 395 2.47 2.35 18.71
C GLU A 395 2.56 3.88 18.79
N CYS A 396 1.58 4.60 18.25
CA CYS A 396 1.49 6.05 18.40
C CYS A 396 1.12 6.53 19.81
N ASN A 397 0.43 5.69 20.58
CA ASN A 397 -0.06 6.06 21.92
C ASN A 397 0.88 5.63 23.07
N ARG A 398 1.99 4.94 22.78
CA ARG A 398 2.89 4.36 23.79
C ARG A 398 4.13 5.19 24.04
N CYS A 399 4.11 5.99 25.10
CA CYS A 399 5.34 6.60 25.61
C CYS A 399 6.02 5.73 26.66
N PHE A 400 6.97 4.89 26.24
CA PHE A 400 7.81 4.13 27.16
C PHE A 400 9.26 4.08 26.70
N ARG A 401 10.19 4.39 27.61
CA ARG A 401 11.60 4.13 27.37
C ARG A 401 11.87 2.61 27.50
N PRO A 402 12.48 1.94 26.51
CA PRO A 402 12.87 0.53 26.62
C PRO A 402 13.76 0.31 27.85
N ALA A 403 13.63 -0.85 28.49
CA ALA A 403 14.46 -1.19 29.64
C ALA A 403 15.94 -1.22 29.20
N ASN A 404 16.81 -0.47 29.89
CA ASN A 404 18.25 -0.59 29.66
C ASN A 404 18.70 -1.99 30.14
N THR A 405 19.06 -2.86 29.20
CA THR A 405 19.52 -4.23 29.45
C THR A 405 21.03 -4.31 29.70
N ILE A 406 21.75 -3.19 29.57
CA ILE A 406 23.20 -3.11 29.69
C ILE A 406 23.58 -2.23 30.88
N GLY A 407 24.22 -2.83 31.88
CA GLY A 407 24.75 -2.13 33.06
C GLY A 407 24.53 -2.89 34.37
N THR A 408 25.03 -2.32 35.46
CA THR A 408 24.88 -2.90 36.80
C THR A 408 23.46 -2.63 37.30
N ALA A 409 22.61 -3.64 37.32
CA ALA A 409 21.26 -3.54 37.85
C ALA A 409 21.30 -3.45 39.40
N ALA A 410 21.33 -2.22 39.92
CA ALA A 410 21.32 -1.98 41.37
C ALA A 410 19.95 -2.34 41.99
N PRO A 411 19.90 -2.84 43.23
CA PRO A 411 18.64 -3.10 43.91
C PRO A 411 17.76 -1.85 44.01
N THR A 412 16.47 -1.98 43.69
CA THR A 412 15.47 -0.92 43.87
C THR A 412 15.21 -0.71 45.36
N THR A 413 15.60 0.45 45.89
CA THR A 413 15.54 0.74 47.33
C THR A 413 14.26 1.43 47.78
N PHE A 414 13.48 1.97 46.84
CA PHE A 414 12.21 2.64 47.12
C PHE A 414 11.03 1.89 46.49
N GLY A 415 9.95 1.73 47.25
CA GLY A 415 8.72 1.17 46.71
C GLY A 415 7.51 1.27 47.63
N ILE A 416 6.33 1.25 47.02
CA ILE A 416 5.03 1.26 47.68
C ILE A 416 4.28 -0.02 47.30
N THR A 417 3.88 -0.83 48.28
CA THR A 417 3.10 -2.06 48.04
C THR A 417 1.85 -2.09 48.91
N SER A 418 0.73 -2.49 48.33
CA SER A 418 -0.51 -2.80 49.06
C SER A 418 -0.60 -4.26 49.50
N LEU A 419 0.39 -5.10 49.15
CA LEU A 419 0.39 -6.54 49.40
C LEU A 419 1.11 -6.94 50.69
N GLY A 420 1.56 -5.97 51.50
CA GLY A 420 2.20 -6.23 52.79
C GLY A 420 3.57 -6.92 52.70
N ARG A 421 4.23 -6.85 51.55
CA ARG A 421 5.47 -7.60 51.28
C ARG A 421 6.78 -6.80 51.45
N ALA A 422 6.72 -5.58 51.97
CA ALA A 422 7.92 -4.76 52.14
C ALA A 422 8.87 -5.31 53.21
N GLY A 423 10.17 -5.28 52.91
CA GLY A 423 11.25 -5.60 53.84
C GLY A 423 11.82 -7.01 53.73
N ILE A 424 12.87 -7.25 54.52
CA ILE A 424 13.74 -8.45 54.47
C ILE A 424 12.96 -9.73 54.76
N ASN A 425 12.00 -9.66 55.69
CA ASN A 425 11.24 -10.83 56.15
C ASN A 425 10.13 -11.27 55.18
N SER A 426 9.91 -10.52 54.10
CA SER A 426 8.79 -10.72 53.17
C SER A 426 9.26 -10.82 51.72
N GLY A 427 10.36 -11.56 51.49
CA GLY A 427 10.90 -11.80 50.15
C GLY A 427 11.80 -10.68 49.62
N ASN A 428 12.30 -9.82 50.51
CA ASN A 428 13.27 -8.76 50.21
C ASN A 428 12.78 -7.70 49.21
N TRP A 429 11.47 -7.45 49.17
CA TRP A 429 10.87 -6.45 48.31
C TRP A 429 11.06 -5.03 48.92
N PRO A 430 11.33 -3.97 48.12
CA PRO A 430 11.43 -3.94 46.66
C PRO A 430 12.79 -4.32 46.08
N MET A 431 13.81 -4.52 46.92
CA MET A 431 15.21 -4.72 46.54
C MET A 431 15.50 -6.00 45.75
N LYS A 432 14.51 -6.90 45.62
CA LYS A 432 14.56 -8.04 44.70
C LYS A 432 14.36 -7.63 43.23
N MET A 433 13.73 -6.48 42.99
CA MET A 433 13.71 -5.85 41.67
C MET A 433 14.98 -5.01 41.55
N ASN A 434 15.67 -5.16 40.42
CA ASN A 434 16.89 -4.41 40.15
C ASN A 434 16.65 -3.47 38.97
N GLY A 435 17.30 -2.31 38.98
CA GLY A 435 17.30 -1.37 37.86
C GLY A 435 16.16 -0.34 37.85
N ALA A 436 15.19 -0.41 38.76
CA ALA A 436 14.12 0.60 38.86
C ALA A 436 14.43 1.66 39.94
N TYR A 437 14.07 2.92 39.69
CA TYR A 437 14.12 4.01 40.68
C TYR A 437 13.06 3.84 41.78
N ALA A 438 11.89 3.32 41.43
CA ALA A 438 10.77 3.08 42.32
C ALA A 438 10.02 1.83 41.89
N ALA A 439 9.47 1.07 42.85
CA ALA A 439 8.56 -0.03 42.56
C ALA A 439 7.18 0.19 43.18
N LEU A 440 6.14 -0.01 42.39
CA LEU A 440 4.74 0.05 42.83
C LEU A 440 4.10 -1.33 42.63
N ASP A 441 3.33 -1.78 43.61
CA ASP A 441 2.66 -3.08 43.52
C ASP A 441 1.33 -3.14 44.25
N ALA A 442 0.31 -3.60 43.52
CA ALA A 442 -1.03 -3.85 44.02
C ALA A 442 -1.76 -4.81 43.09
N LYS A 443 -2.70 -5.58 43.64
CA LYS A 443 -3.60 -6.41 42.81
C LYS A 443 -4.77 -5.62 42.23
N THR A 444 -5.29 -4.64 42.96
CA THR A 444 -6.56 -3.95 42.63
C THR A 444 -6.59 -2.49 43.08
N LYS A 445 -5.43 -1.87 43.38
CA LYS A 445 -5.34 -0.51 43.91
C LYS A 445 -4.48 0.35 42.99
N GLY A 446 -4.95 1.53 42.62
CA GLY A 446 -4.15 2.54 41.93
C GLY A 446 -3.31 3.37 42.90
N LEU A 447 -2.26 4.00 42.40
CA LEU A 447 -1.56 5.08 43.11
C LEU A 447 -2.36 6.37 42.94
N VAL A 448 -2.79 6.97 44.05
CA VAL A 448 -3.45 8.28 44.04
C VAL A 448 -2.44 9.32 44.50
N ILE A 449 -2.12 10.26 43.60
CA ILE A 449 -1.31 11.43 43.95
C ILE A 449 -2.16 12.39 44.79
N ASN A 450 -1.55 13.08 45.75
CA ASN A 450 -2.22 14.08 46.57
C ASN A 450 -2.95 15.11 45.69
N ARG A 451 -4.22 15.37 46.01
CA ARG A 451 -5.08 16.30 45.26
C ARG A 451 -5.29 17.56 46.09
N LEU A 452 -4.82 18.69 45.61
CA LEU A 452 -4.83 19.98 46.31
C LEU A 452 -5.35 21.08 45.38
N THR A 453 -5.99 22.11 45.90
CA THR A 453 -6.28 23.33 45.14
C THR A 453 -5.01 24.13 44.87
N THR A 454 -5.00 25.01 43.86
CA THR A 454 -3.85 25.90 43.63
C THR A 454 -3.44 26.66 44.89
N ALA A 455 -4.40 27.14 45.68
CA ALA A 455 -4.14 27.86 46.93
C ALA A 455 -3.46 26.96 47.98
N GLN A 456 -3.87 25.70 48.09
CA GLN A 456 -3.23 24.73 48.99
C GLN A 456 -1.81 24.38 48.54
N ILE A 457 -1.57 24.28 47.23
CA ILE A 457 -0.23 24.03 46.67
C ILE A 457 0.70 25.22 46.98
N SER A 458 0.24 26.46 46.79
CA SER A 458 0.99 27.67 47.12
C SER A 458 1.28 27.82 48.62
N ALA A 459 0.49 27.17 49.49
CA ALA A 459 0.69 27.20 50.94
C ALA A 459 1.70 26.16 51.45
N ILE A 460 2.25 25.30 50.59
CA ILE A 460 3.31 24.36 50.97
C ILE A 460 4.57 25.16 51.32
N ALA A 461 4.91 25.21 52.61
CA ALA A 461 5.97 26.09 53.13
C ALA A 461 7.38 25.72 52.65
N VAL A 462 7.65 24.43 52.40
CA VAL A 462 8.97 23.92 51.99
C VAL A 462 8.79 22.83 50.92
N PRO A 463 8.48 23.21 49.66
CA PRO A 463 8.39 22.25 48.57
C PRO A 463 9.80 21.70 48.23
N VAL A 464 9.86 20.45 47.79
CA VAL A 464 11.10 19.76 47.43
C VAL A 464 11.07 19.44 45.94
N ALA A 465 12.20 19.61 45.25
CA ALA A 465 12.30 19.29 43.82
C ALA A 465 11.84 17.85 43.54
N GLY A 466 11.02 17.67 42.51
CA GLY A 466 10.40 16.39 42.16
C GLY A 466 9.09 16.07 42.92
N MET A 467 8.63 16.94 43.83
CA MET A 467 7.33 16.76 44.48
C MET A 467 6.20 16.88 43.45
N MET A 468 5.22 15.97 43.52
CA MET A 468 4.07 15.90 42.60
C MET A 468 2.74 16.03 43.36
N VAL A 469 1.82 16.80 42.80
CA VAL A 469 0.44 17.00 43.30
C VAL A 469 -0.51 17.22 42.13
N PHE A 470 -1.72 16.70 42.21
CA PHE A 470 -2.77 17.03 41.24
C PHE A 470 -3.48 18.32 41.68
N ASP A 471 -3.37 19.37 40.88
CA ASP A 471 -4.05 20.64 41.11
C ASP A 471 -5.51 20.55 40.68
N THR A 472 -6.43 20.51 41.65
CA THR A 472 -7.87 20.39 41.38
C THR A 472 -8.51 21.68 40.90
N THR A 473 -7.81 22.81 40.96
CA THR A 473 -8.30 24.09 40.45
C THR A 473 -7.96 24.24 38.97
N LEU A 474 -6.77 23.83 38.56
CA LEU A 474 -6.31 23.89 37.16
C LEU A 474 -6.51 22.58 36.38
N ASN A 475 -6.96 21.52 37.05
CA ASN A 475 -7.13 20.18 36.48
C ASN A 475 -5.85 19.63 35.81
N CYS A 476 -4.70 19.82 36.46
CA CYS A 476 -3.40 19.37 35.93
C CYS A 476 -2.58 18.65 37.01
N LEU A 477 -1.73 17.70 36.60
CA LEU A 477 -0.66 17.21 37.47
C LEU A 477 0.42 18.29 37.55
N LYS A 478 0.80 18.72 38.75
CA LYS A 478 1.90 19.67 38.97
C LYS A 478 3.14 19.00 39.51
N LEU A 479 4.30 19.46 39.04
CA LEU A 479 5.62 19.09 39.56
C LEU A 479 6.34 20.34 40.05
N TYR A 480 7.01 20.23 41.20
CA TYR A 480 7.90 21.28 41.70
C TYR A 480 9.31 21.06 41.16
N ASP A 481 9.84 22.00 40.39
CA ASP A 481 11.16 21.88 39.72
C ASP A 481 12.35 22.26 40.62
N GLY A 482 12.07 22.69 41.86
CA GLY A 482 13.07 23.26 42.77
C GLY A 482 12.89 24.76 43.01
N SER A 483 12.20 25.46 42.10
CA SER A 483 11.94 26.89 42.13
C SER A 483 10.44 27.23 42.05
N SER A 484 9.68 26.48 41.26
CA SER A 484 8.28 26.78 40.95
C SER A 484 7.44 25.53 40.72
N TRP A 485 6.12 25.68 40.89
CA TRP A 485 5.13 24.64 40.59
C TRP A 485 4.62 24.79 39.17
N ASN A 486 4.88 23.79 38.33
CA ASN A 486 4.48 23.80 36.92
C ASN A 486 3.49 22.69 36.63
N CYS A 487 2.45 22.98 35.84
CA CYS A 487 1.62 21.91 35.28
C CYS A 487 2.46 21.08 34.31
N TYR A 488 2.28 19.77 34.36
CA TYR A 488 2.69 18.84 33.32
C TYR A 488 1.77 19.08 32.12
N THR A 489 2.13 20.01 31.25
CA THR A 489 1.32 20.39 30.07
C THR A 489 1.76 19.69 28.80
N ASN A 490 3.02 19.27 28.75
CA ASN A 490 3.61 18.64 27.58
C ASN A 490 4.00 17.21 27.96
N GLN A 491 3.40 16.24 27.28
CA GLN A 491 3.88 14.87 27.30
C GLN A 491 5.18 14.85 26.50
N THR A 492 6.33 14.86 27.18
CA THR A 492 7.63 14.70 26.51
C THR A 492 7.95 13.21 26.46
N CYS A 493 7.74 12.60 25.29
CA CYS A 493 8.28 11.29 24.98
C CYS A 493 9.69 11.56 24.46
N ASP A 494 10.57 11.89 25.41
CA ASP A 494 11.99 12.09 25.12
C ASP A 494 12.62 10.71 24.98
N ASP A 495 12.97 10.41 23.73
CA ASP A 495 13.61 9.22 23.22
C ASP A 495 12.83 7.89 23.33
N PHE A 496 12.46 7.35 22.18
CA PHE A 496 12.01 5.97 21.98
C PHE A 496 10.53 5.71 22.30
N ASN A 497 9.64 6.05 21.38
CA ASN A 497 8.53 5.14 21.06
C ASN A 497 9.09 4.25 19.94
N GLN A 498 8.83 2.94 20.01
CA GLN A 498 9.30 2.02 18.98
C GLN A 498 8.77 2.46 17.64
#